data_AF-A0A7C3ZF68-F1
#
_entry.id   AF-A0A7C3ZF68-F1
#
_cell.length_a   1.000
_cell.length_b   1.000
_cell.length_c   1.000
_cell.angle_alpha   90.00
_cell.angle_beta   90.00
_cell.angle_gamma   90.00
#
_symmetry.space_group_name_H-M   'P 1'
#
loop_
_entity.id
_entity.type
_entity.pdbx_description
1 polymer ?
#
loop_
_entity_poly.entity_id
_entity_poly.type
_entity_poly.pdbx_seq_one_letter_code
_entity_poly.pdbx_strand_id
1 'polypeptide(L)'
;MSLVDDLLTFKKQKKVSKKLEQVNENINWKVRAKVYEILIQRYADFINKSEIKTIPELKSLVNPSDEAIESVKNSIKSDNDEDFVRKAFDFVKKIELVELDSDVSFWLSPKEILEINASDSFDKAIFLCSLLKSKGLKAKIRVLEFSDSSRRPIVISEVNGKILTADPTEGILEDKNPEDFAKNLKIDGSVFIKALFEFDDKNYEDFQQ
;
A
#
# COMPACT_ATOMS: atom_id res chain seq x y z
N MET A 1 -9.58 -53.40 25.86
CA MET A 1 -9.32 -52.04 25.32
C MET A 1 -10.28 -51.11 26.05
N SER A 2 -9.80 -50.06 26.72
CA SER A 2 -10.67 -49.24 27.58
C SER A 2 -11.38 -48.16 26.77
N LEU A 3 -12.60 -47.78 27.17
CA LEU A 3 -13.38 -46.68 26.60
C LEU A 3 -12.59 -45.36 26.49
N VAL A 4 -11.59 -45.18 27.36
CA VAL A 4 -10.71 -44.00 27.37
C VAL A 4 -9.73 -44.02 26.20
N ASP A 5 -9.21 -45.20 25.83
CA ASP A 5 -8.29 -45.37 24.69
C ASP A 5 -9.00 -45.10 23.36
N ASP A 6 -10.26 -45.53 23.23
CA ASP A 6 -11.07 -45.30 22.03
C ASP A 6 -11.43 -43.81 21.86
N LEU A 7 -11.74 -43.12 22.96
CA LEU A 7 -12.00 -41.67 22.97
C LEU A 7 -10.76 -40.84 22.61
N LEU A 8 -9.58 -41.24 23.08
CA LEU A 8 -8.30 -40.60 22.74
C LEU A 8 -7.96 -40.82 21.26
N THR A 9 -8.19 -42.02 20.74
CA THR A 9 -7.96 -42.38 19.34
C THR A 9 -8.89 -41.61 18.40
N PHE A 10 -10.18 -41.48 18.75
CA PHE A 10 -11.16 -40.71 17.98
C PHE A 10 -10.83 -39.21 17.94
N LYS A 11 -10.45 -38.61 19.08
CA LYS A 11 -10.01 -37.20 19.14
C LYS A 11 -8.76 -36.96 18.29
N LYS A 12 -7.82 -37.90 18.28
CA LYS A 12 -6.59 -37.83 17.46
C LYS A 12 -6.92 -37.92 15.97
N GLN A 13 -7.81 -38.81 15.56
CA GLN A 13 -8.26 -38.93 14.17
C GLN A 13 -8.99 -37.67 13.68
N LYS A 14 -9.89 -37.10 14.48
CA LYS A 14 -10.61 -35.85 14.13
C LYS A 14 -9.68 -34.65 13.98
N LYS A 15 -8.62 -34.57 14.80
CA LYS A 15 -7.58 -33.53 14.69
C LYS A 15 -6.71 -33.68 13.43
N VAL A 16 -6.42 -34.92 13.03
CA VAL A 16 -5.66 -35.22 11.80
C VAL A 16 -6.48 -34.93 10.54
N SER A 17 -7.76 -35.31 10.50
CA SER A 17 -8.67 -34.99 9.39
C SER A 17 -8.83 -33.48 9.19
N LYS A 18 -9.08 -32.71 10.27
CA LYS A 18 -9.18 -31.25 10.19
C LYS A 18 -7.88 -30.59 9.71
N LYS A 19 -6.73 -31.13 10.11
CA LYS A 19 -5.41 -30.65 9.63
C LYS A 19 -5.19 -30.96 8.15
N LEU A 20 -5.63 -32.12 7.67
CA LEU A 20 -5.53 -32.51 6.26
C LEU A 20 -6.46 -31.68 5.36
N GLU A 21 -7.68 -31.39 5.80
CA GLU A 21 -8.60 -30.48 5.11
C GLU A 21 -7.99 -29.08 4.95
N GLN A 22 -7.45 -28.52 6.04
CA GLN A 22 -6.78 -27.22 6.01
C GLN A 22 -5.55 -27.20 5.09
N VAL A 23 -4.79 -28.30 5.02
CA VAL A 23 -3.66 -28.45 4.09
C VAL A 23 -4.16 -28.53 2.65
N ASN A 24 -5.23 -29.27 2.37
CA ASN A 24 -5.79 -29.40 1.03
C ASN A 24 -6.41 -28.09 0.52
N GLU A 25 -7.15 -27.36 1.37
CA GLU A 25 -7.61 -26.01 1.05
C GLU A 25 -6.42 -25.07 0.79
N ASN A 26 -5.35 -25.22 1.57
CA ASN A 26 -4.13 -24.44 1.38
C ASN A 26 -3.44 -24.71 0.04
N ILE A 27 -3.39 -25.96 -0.38
CA ILE A 27 -2.85 -26.33 -1.69
C ILE A 27 -3.74 -25.78 -2.81
N ASN A 28 -5.06 -25.81 -2.62
CA ASN A 28 -6.03 -25.34 -3.61
C ASN A 28 -5.88 -23.84 -3.89
N TRP A 29 -5.72 -22.98 -2.87
CA TRP A 29 -5.53 -21.55 -3.11
C TRP A 29 -4.22 -21.25 -3.84
N LYS A 30 -3.13 -21.96 -3.53
CA LYS A 30 -1.85 -21.78 -4.23
C LYS A 30 -1.97 -22.10 -5.71
N VAL A 31 -2.62 -23.21 -6.03
CA VAL A 31 -2.86 -23.60 -7.42
C VAL A 31 -3.75 -22.58 -8.13
N ARG A 32 -4.82 -22.10 -7.49
CA ARG A 32 -5.69 -21.05 -8.06
C ARG A 32 -4.94 -19.73 -8.28
N ALA A 33 -4.18 -19.27 -7.29
CA ALA A 33 -3.38 -18.06 -7.40
C ALA A 33 -2.40 -18.14 -8.58
N LYS A 34 -1.72 -19.29 -8.75
CA LYS A 34 -0.83 -19.50 -9.90
C LYS A 34 -1.58 -19.51 -11.23
N VAL A 35 -2.77 -20.08 -11.29
CA VAL A 35 -3.62 -20.03 -12.49
C VAL A 35 -4.02 -18.58 -12.80
N TYR A 36 -4.42 -17.79 -11.79
CA TYR A 36 -4.76 -16.38 -11.97
C TYR A 36 -3.56 -15.56 -12.43
N GLU A 37 -2.39 -15.77 -11.84
CA GLU A 37 -1.15 -15.12 -12.24
C GLU A 37 -0.83 -15.39 -13.73
N ILE A 38 -0.92 -16.64 -14.18
CA ILE A 38 -0.72 -17.00 -15.59
C ILE A 38 -1.74 -16.32 -16.51
N LEU A 39 -3.00 -16.23 -16.08
CA LEU A 39 -4.03 -15.54 -16.85
C LEU A 39 -3.74 -14.03 -16.93
N ILE A 40 -3.43 -13.39 -15.80
CA ILE A 40 -3.09 -11.96 -15.74
C ILE A 40 -1.88 -11.67 -16.64
N GLN A 41 -0.82 -12.47 -16.55
CA GLN A 41 0.37 -12.34 -17.40
C GLN A 41 0.04 -12.51 -18.89
N ARG A 42 -0.85 -13.46 -19.25
CA ARG A 42 -1.28 -13.65 -20.64
C ARG A 42 -1.96 -12.41 -21.23
N TYR A 43 -2.62 -11.62 -20.40
CA TYR A 43 -3.33 -10.40 -20.81
C TYR A 43 -2.61 -9.11 -20.39
N ALA A 44 -1.36 -9.19 -19.92
CA ALA A 44 -0.60 -8.06 -19.38
C ALA A 44 -0.59 -6.85 -20.33
N ASP A 45 -0.28 -7.05 -21.61
CA ASP A 45 -0.26 -5.97 -22.61
C ASP A 45 -1.59 -5.23 -22.73
N PHE A 46 -2.71 -5.95 -22.60
CA PHE A 46 -4.04 -5.36 -22.68
C PHE A 46 -4.35 -4.57 -21.41
N ILE A 47 -4.08 -5.16 -20.24
CA ILE A 47 -4.29 -4.53 -18.93
C ILE A 47 -3.44 -3.24 -18.83
N ASN A 48 -2.15 -3.34 -19.18
CA ASN A 48 -1.23 -2.21 -19.13
C ASN A 48 -1.66 -1.05 -20.03
N LYS A 49 -2.18 -1.33 -21.23
CA LYS A 49 -2.70 -0.27 -22.10
C LYS A 49 -3.86 0.51 -21.47
N SER A 50 -4.68 -0.13 -20.63
CA SER A 50 -5.74 0.55 -19.87
C SER A 50 -5.27 1.15 -18.54
N GLU A 51 -4.15 0.70 -18.00
CA GLU A 51 -3.65 1.11 -16.67
C GLU A 51 -2.49 2.11 -16.70
N ILE A 52 -1.90 2.35 -17.87
CA ILE A 52 -1.01 3.49 -18.09
C ILE A 52 -1.83 4.77 -17.90
N LYS A 53 -1.48 5.54 -16.87
CA LYS A 53 -2.10 6.83 -16.58
C LYS A 53 -1.30 7.96 -17.22
N THR A 54 -2.02 8.90 -17.82
CA THR A 54 -1.52 10.24 -18.13
C THR A 54 -1.33 11.05 -16.84
N ILE A 55 -0.63 12.18 -16.92
CA ILE A 55 -0.45 13.08 -15.75
C ILE A 55 -1.80 13.50 -15.12
N PRO A 56 -2.83 13.94 -15.88
CA PRO A 56 -4.13 14.25 -15.30
C PRO A 56 -4.78 13.06 -14.58
N GLU A 57 -4.67 11.86 -15.15
CA GLU A 57 -5.23 10.64 -14.54
C GLU A 57 -4.48 10.25 -13.27
N LEU A 58 -3.15 10.38 -13.25
CA LEU A 58 -2.33 10.14 -12.06
C LEU A 58 -2.74 11.06 -10.90
N LYS A 59 -2.94 12.35 -11.21
CA LYS A 59 -3.44 13.33 -10.22
C LYS A 59 -4.83 12.96 -9.70
N SER A 60 -5.70 12.46 -10.58
CA SER A 60 -7.06 12.07 -10.18
C SER A 60 -7.12 10.88 -9.22
N LEU A 61 -6.06 10.09 -9.12
CA LEU A 61 -5.96 9.02 -8.12
C LEU A 61 -5.93 9.58 -6.69
N VAL A 62 -5.36 10.77 -6.51
CA VAL A 62 -5.43 11.49 -5.24
C VAL A 62 -6.79 12.17 -5.15
N ASN A 63 -7.76 11.50 -4.52
CA ASN A 63 -9.12 11.98 -4.40
C ASN A 63 -9.50 12.23 -2.93
N PRO A 64 -9.32 13.46 -2.41
CA PRO A 64 -9.69 13.78 -1.04
C PRO A 64 -11.21 13.81 -0.79
N SER A 65 -12.03 13.76 -1.84
CA SER A 65 -13.50 13.77 -1.74
C SER A 65 -14.13 12.38 -1.91
N ASP A 66 -13.31 11.34 -1.99
CA ASP A 66 -13.78 9.96 -2.06
C ASP A 66 -14.49 9.55 -0.76
N GLU A 67 -15.63 8.84 -0.88
CA GLU A 67 -16.46 8.46 0.28
C GLU A 67 -15.74 7.54 1.27
N ALA A 68 -14.89 6.63 0.78
CA ALA A 68 -14.10 5.74 1.64
C ALA A 68 -13.00 6.52 2.38
N ILE A 69 -12.37 7.49 1.72
CA ILE A 69 -11.41 8.40 2.35
C ILE A 69 -12.08 9.24 3.45
N GLU A 70 -13.25 9.83 3.15
CA GLU A 70 -14.03 10.61 4.11
C GLU A 70 -14.47 9.76 5.31
N SER A 71 -14.90 8.52 5.08
CA SER A 71 -15.24 7.56 6.14
C SER A 71 -14.04 7.31 7.07
N VAL A 72 -12.86 7.03 6.52
CA VAL A 72 -11.64 6.82 7.32
C VAL A 72 -11.25 8.09 8.07
N LYS A 73 -11.27 9.26 7.43
CA LYS A 73 -11.02 10.55 8.08
C LYS A 73 -11.90 10.73 9.32
N ASN A 74 -13.20 10.48 9.18
CA ASN A 74 -14.18 10.65 10.26
C ASN A 74 -14.00 9.62 11.39
N SER A 75 -13.39 8.47 11.11
CA SER A 75 -13.05 7.46 12.12
C SER A 75 -11.81 7.83 12.96
N ILE A 76 -10.92 8.67 12.42
CA ILE A 76 -9.69 9.10 13.08
C ILE A 76 -10.00 10.24 14.05
N LYS A 77 -9.98 9.91 15.35
CA LYS A 77 -10.09 10.91 16.43
C LYS A 77 -8.73 11.51 16.69
N SER A 78 -8.52 12.77 16.33
CA SER A 78 -7.26 13.49 16.52
C SER A 78 -7.45 14.80 17.29
N ASP A 79 -6.50 15.14 18.15
CA ASP A 79 -6.54 16.38 18.95
C ASP A 79 -6.06 17.60 18.15
N ASN A 80 -5.16 17.38 17.19
CA ASN A 80 -4.61 18.41 16.30
C ASN A 80 -4.14 17.77 14.98
N ASP A 81 -3.64 18.60 14.06
CA ASP A 81 -3.22 18.15 12.73
C ASP A 81 -1.98 17.23 12.76
N GLU A 82 -1.03 17.45 13.67
CA GLU A 82 0.15 16.57 13.79
C GLU A 82 -0.27 15.17 14.29
N ASP A 83 -1.18 15.11 15.26
CA ASP A 83 -1.78 13.87 15.76
C ASP A 83 -2.64 13.18 14.68
N PHE A 84 -3.35 13.95 13.85
CA PHE A 84 -4.08 13.42 12.70
C PHE A 84 -3.13 12.76 11.69
N VAL A 85 -2.02 13.43 11.31
CA VAL A 85 -1.04 12.85 10.38
C VAL A 85 -0.49 11.53 10.91
N ARG A 86 -0.12 11.47 12.20
CA ARG A 86 0.40 10.24 12.83
C ARG A 86 -0.64 9.12 12.81
N LYS A 87 -1.90 9.40 13.17
CA LYS A 87 -2.97 8.39 13.17
C LYS A 87 -3.38 7.94 11.77
N ALA A 88 -3.40 8.85 10.80
CA ALA A 88 -3.62 8.54 9.38
C ALA A 88 -2.50 7.65 8.84
N PHE A 89 -1.26 7.97 9.17
CA PHE A 89 -0.11 7.15 8.84
C PHE A 89 -0.20 5.76 9.48
N ASP A 90 -0.50 5.67 10.77
CA ASP A 90 -0.65 4.41 11.50
C ASP A 90 -1.81 3.55 10.96
N PHE A 91 -2.85 4.17 10.41
CA PHE A 91 -3.93 3.48 9.72
C PHE A 91 -3.40 2.84 8.43
N VAL A 92 -2.80 3.64 7.54
CA VAL A 92 -2.34 3.17 6.22
C VAL A 92 -1.20 2.16 6.34
N LYS A 93 -0.31 2.31 7.32
CA LYS A 93 0.77 1.37 7.61
C LYS A 93 0.27 -0.05 7.88
N LYS A 94 -0.95 -0.21 8.41
CA LYS A 94 -1.55 -1.52 8.74
C LYS A 94 -2.22 -2.21 7.56
N ILE A 95 -2.38 -1.53 6.43
CA ILE A 95 -2.84 -2.15 5.18
C ILE A 95 -1.73 -3.11 4.74
N GLU A 96 -2.09 -4.35 4.38
CA GLU A 96 -1.10 -5.34 3.98
C GLU A 96 -0.41 -4.91 2.68
N LEU A 97 0.92 -5.04 2.62
CA LEU A 97 1.67 -4.78 1.39
C LEU A 97 1.58 -6.01 0.49
N VAL A 98 1.11 -5.81 -0.74
CA VAL A 98 1.12 -6.82 -1.79
C VAL A 98 1.78 -6.22 -3.02
N GLU A 99 3.00 -6.67 -3.31
CA GLU A 99 3.68 -6.38 -4.56
C GLU A 99 3.38 -7.52 -5.54
N LEU A 100 2.92 -7.17 -6.74
CA LEU A 100 2.81 -8.16 -7.80
C LEU A 100 4.19 -8.31 -8.47
N ASP A 101 4.75 -9.52 -8.43
CA ASP A 101 5.92 -9.92 -9.21
C ASP A 101 5.55 -10.06 -10.72
N SER A 102 4.90 -9.04 -11.28
CA SER A 102 4.46 -9.04 -12.67
C SER A 102 4.56 -7.64 -13.27
N ASP A 103 4.82 -7.59 -14.57
CA ASP A 103 4.87 -6.34 -15.34
C ASP A 103 3.49 -5.68 -15.54
N VAL A 104 2.50 -6.04 -14.73
CA VAL A 104 1.11 -5.54 -14.84
C VAL A 104 0.93 -4.38 -13.88
N SER A 105 0.69 -3.19 -14.43
CA SER A 105 0.24 -2.03 -13.68
C SER A 105 -1.24 -2.20 -13.34
N PHE A 106 -1.60 -1.92 -12.09
CA PHE A 106 -2.99 -1.81 -11.64
C PHE A 106 -3.05 -0.77 -10.53
N TRP A 107 -4.24 -0.19 -10.31
CA TRP A 107 -4.45 0.83 -9.27
C TRP A 107 -5.73 0.48 -8.54
N LEU A 108 -5.67 0.37 -7.22
CA LEU A 108 -6.85 0.09 -6.41
C LEU A 108 -7.53 1.40 -6.00
N SER A 109 -8.86 1.42 -6.08
CA SER A 109 -9.63 2.50 -5.47
C SER A 109 -9.57 2.44 -3.94
N PRO A 110 -9.77 3.56 -3.24
CA PRO A 110 -9.82 3.56 -1.77
C PRO A 110 -10.81 2.55 -1.20
N LYS A 111 -11.96 2.36 -1.86
CA LYS A 111 -12.95 1.35 -1.48
C LYS A 111 -12.40 -0.07 -1.57
N GLU A 112 -11.77 -0.43 -2.69
CA GLU A 112 -11.18 -1.76 -2.88
C GLU A 112 -10.08 -2.03 -1.86
N ILE A 113 -9.20 -1.06 -1.61
CA ILE A 113 -8.13 -1.14 -0.59
C ILE A 113 -8.73 -1.48 0.79
N LEU A 114 -9.82 -0.81 1.19
CA LEU A 114 -10.48 -1.08 2.47
C LEU A 114 -11.18 -2.45 2.51
N GLU A 115 -11.78 -2.87 1.39
CA GLU A 115 -12.48 -4.17 1.30
C GLU A 115 -11.51 -5.34 1.42
N ILE A 116 -10.34 -5.27 0.80
CA ILE A 116 -9.34 -6.35 0.81
C ILE A 116 -8.26 -6.18 1.88
N ASN A 117 -8.16 -4.99 2.48
CA ASN A 117 -7.12 -4.59 3.43
C ASN A 117 -5.69 -4.87 2.93
N ALA A 118 -5.46 -4.66 1.63
CA ALA A 118 -4.18 -4.88 0.98
C ALA A 118 -4.01 -3.91 -0.18
N SER A 119 -2.76 -3.53 -0.46
CA SER A 119 -2.42 -2.68 -1.59
C SER A 119 -0.93 -2.71 -1.89
N ASP A 120 -0.51 -2.13 -3.01
CA ASP A 120 0.91 -1.90 -3.28
C ASP A 120 1.44 -0.62 -2.58
N SER A 121 2.71 -0.30 -2.80
CA SER A 121 3.33 0.89 -2.21
C SER A 121 2.76 2.23 -2.74
N PHE A 122 2.34 2.28 -4.00
CA PHE A 122 1.76 3.47 -4.61
C PHE A 122 0.35 3.73 -4.13
N ASP A 123 -0.49 2.70 -4.08
CA ASP A 123 -1.83 2.75 -3.52
C ASP A 123 -1.79 3.26 -2.07
N LYS A 124 -0.85 2.77 -1.24
CA LYS A 124 -0.67 3.28 0.13
C LYS A 124 -0.37 4.78 0.15
N ALA A 125 0.57 5.22 -0.68
CA ALA A 125 0.95 6.63 -0.76
C ALA A 125 -0.21 7.51 -1.24
N ILE A 126 -0.96 7.05 -2.24
CA ILE A 126 -2.15 7.72 -2.78
C ILE A 126 -3.25 7.80 -1.71
N PHE A 127 -3.52 6.71 -1.01
CA PHE A 127 -4.51 6.66 0.06
C PHE A 127 -4.14 7.63 1.18
N LEU A 128 -2.89 7.58 1.66
CA LEU A 128 -2.41 8.49 2.70
C LEU A 128 -2.48 9.95 2.24
N CYS A 129 -2.00 10.26 1.04
CA CYS A 129 -2.06 11.62 0.51
C CYS A 129 -3.50 12.13 0.45
N SER A 130 -4.42 11.33 -0.12
CA SER A 130 -5.85 11.66 -0.19
C SER A 130 -6.45 11.91 1.19
N LEU A 131 -6.10 11.08 2.17
CA LEU A 131 -6.56 11.22 3.55
C LEU A 131 -6.06 12.51 4.21
N LEU A 132 -4.78 12.86 4.04
CA LEU A 132 -4.24 14.13 4.55
C LEU A 132 -4.89 15.33 3.87
N LYS A 133 -5.08 15.28 2.55
CA LYS A 133 -5.75 16.35 1.79
C LYS A 133 -7.23 16.50 2.15
N SER A 134 -7.93 15.41 2.46
CA SER A 134 -9.34 15.44 2.91
C SER A 134 -9.52 16.16 4.26
N LYS A 135 -8.46 16.23 5.06
CA LYS A 135 -8.38 17.02 6.30
C LYS A 135 -8.05 18.50 6.05
N GLY A 136 -7.72 18.88 4.82
CA GLY A 136 -7.30 20.23 4.44
C GLY A 136 -5.79 20.47 4.57
N LEU A 137 -5.00 19.42 4.79
CA LEU A 137 -3.55 19.54 4.91
C LEU A 137 -2.89 19.63 3.53
N LYS A 138 -1.75 20.32 3.48
CA LYS A 138 -0.89 20.31 2.31
C LYS A 138 -0.13 18.99 2.28
N ALA A 139 -0.51 18.10 1.38
CA ALA A 139 0.19 16.85 1.15
C ALA A 139 0.42 16.61 -0.34
N LYS A 140 1.54 15.95 -0.66
CA LYS A 140 1.94 15.53 -2.01
C LYS A 140 2.71 14.21 -1.96
N ILE A 141 2.75 13.53 -3.09
CA ILE A 141 3.51 12.30 -3.28
C ILE A 141 4.75 12.65 -4.08
N ARG A 142 5.91 12.14 -3.67
CA ARG A 142 7.16 12.23 -4.43
C ARG A 142 7.64 10.82 -4.75
N VAL A 143 7.99 10.60 -6.02
CA VAL A 143 8.49 9.31 -6.49
C VAL A 143 9.99 9.35 -6.58
N LEU A 144 10.64 8.40 -5.90
CA LEU A 144 12.08 8.24 -5.82
C LEU A 144 12.52 7.05 -6.66
N GLU A 145 13.69 7.14 -7.29
CA GLU A 145 14.36 6.04 -7.98
C GLU A 145 15.56 5.54 -7.17
N PHE A 146 15.69 4.23 -7.09
CA PHE A 146 16.74 3.51 -6.36
C PHE A 146 17.70 2.79 -7.31
N SER A 147 18.85 2.35 -6.78
CA SER A 147 19.92 1.70 -7.56
C SER A 147 19.57 0.38 -8.24
N ASP A 148 18.51 -0.29 -7.78
CA ASP A 148 17.93 -1.49 -8.41
C ASP A 148 16.88 -1.14 -9.48
N SER A 149 16.75 0.14 -9.85
CA SER A 149 15.70 0.68 -10.74
C SER A 149 14.29 0.61 -10.16
N SER A 150 14.13 0.21 -8.89
CA SER A 150 12.84 0.28 -8.22
C SER A 150 12.42 1.73 -8.01
N ARG A 151 11.10 1.94 -7.99
CA ARG A 151 10.49 3.24 -7.72
C ARG A 151 9.73 3.17 -6.42
N ARG A 152 9.91 4.18 -5.57
CA ARG A 152 9.30 4.23 -4.24
C ARG A 152 8.58 5.56 -4.04
N PRO A 153 7.28 5.53 -3.75
CA PRO A 153 6.50 6.73 -3.45
C PRO A 153 6.60 7.06 -1.96
N ILE A 154 6.95 8.31 -1.66
CA ILE A 154 6.90 8.88 -0.31
C ILE A 154 5.83 9.96 -0.25
N VAL A 155 5.22 10.16 0.91
CA VAL A 155 4.23 11.21 1.16
C VAL A 155 4.86 12.31 1.98
N ILE A 156 4.72 13.55 1.52
CA ILE A 156 5.26 14.74 2.16
C ILE A 156 4.09 15.61 2.60
N SER A 157 4.07 16.04 3.85
CA SER A 157 3.06 16.95 4.39
C SER A 157 3.69 18.08 5.19
N GLU A 158 3.13 19.29 5.07
CA GLU A 158 3.54 20.43 5.89
C GLU A 158 2.50 20.68 6.99
N VAL A 159 2.92 20.63 8.26
CA VAL A 159 2.04 20.88 9.41
C VAL A 159 2.76 21.75 10.43
N ASN A 160 2.17 22.90 10.78
CA ASN A 160 2.73 23.85 11.75
C ASN A 160 4.19 24.27 11.43
N GLY A 161 4.54 24.39 10.15
CA GLY A 161 5.89 24.74 9.69
C GLY A 161 6.91 23.59 9.73
N LYS A 162 6.50 22.39 10.13
CA LYS A 162 7.30 21.16 10.04
C LYS A 162 7.02 20.43 8.74
N ILE A 163 8.03 19.74 8.21
CA ILE A 163 7.91 18.91 7.02
C ILE A 163 7.94 17.45 7.48
N LEU A 164 6.77 16.81 7.44
CA LEU A 164 6.62 15.41 7.75
C LEU A 164 6.75 14.60 6.47
N THR A 165 7.74 13.71 6.41
CA THR A 165 7.97 12.81 5.29
C THR A 165 7.73 11.38 5.74
N ALA A 166 6.94 10.64 4.95
CA ALA A 166 6.43 9.33 5.30
C ALA A 166 6.67 8.33 4.16
N ASP A 167 7.11 7.13 4.54
CA ASP A 167 7.02 5.93 3.73
C ASP A 167 6.04 4.97 4.43
N PRO A 168 4.78 4.86 3.96
CA PRO A 168 3.80 3.97 4.58
C PRO A 168 4.07 2.48 4.33
N THR A 169 4.99 2.15 3.43
CA THR A 169 5.42 0.77 3.14
C THR A 169 6.41 0.31 4.20
N GLU A 170 7.47 1.09 4.41
CA GLU A 170 8.49 0.83 5.44
C GLU A 170 8.00 1.17 6.86
N GLY A 171 6.88 1.89 6.95
CA GLY A 171 6.31 2.29 8.23
C GLY A 171 7.17 3.31 8.96
N ILE A 172 7.84 4.19 8.20
CA ILE A 172 8.68 5.29 8.66
C ILE A 172 7.94 6.63 8.48
N LEU A 173 7.96 7.47 9.51
CA LEU A 173 7.45 8.84 9.50
C LEU A 173 8.44 9.73 10.27
N GLU A 174 9.01 10.74 9.60
CA GLU A 174 10.03 11.63 10.18
C GLU A 174 9.74 13.10 9.89
N ASP A 175 10.17 13.97 10.82
CA ASP A 175 10.22 15.43 10.60
C ASP A 175 11.55 15.78 9.94
N LYS A 176 11.63 15.55 8.63
CA LYS A 176 12.82 15.80 7.80
C LYS A 176 12.38 16.26 6.42
N ASN A 177 13.23 17.06 5.79
CA ASN A 177 13.07 17.35 4.38
C ASN A 177 13.16 16.04 3.54
N PRO A 178 12.50 15.99 2.38
CA PRO A 178 12.42 14.75 1.60
C PRO A 178 13.78 14.25 1.08
N GLU A 179 14.74 15.14 0.84
CA GLU A 179 16.07 14.79 0.33
C GLU A 179 16.92 14.07 1.39
N ASP A 180 16.90 14.56 2.63
CA ASP A 180 17.58 13.94 3.76
C ASP A 180 16.87 12.67 4.21
N PHE A 181 15.54 12.63 4.10
CA PHE A 181 14.77 11.41 4.28
C PHE A 181 15.21 10.33 3.27
N ALA A 182 15.22 10.67 1.97
CA ALA A 182 15.56 9.75 0.89
C ALA A 182 16.98 9.19 1.00
N LYS A 183 17.97 10.02 1.36
CA LYS A 183 19.37 9.56 1.55
C LYS A 183 19.53 8.55 2.68
N ASN A 184 18.67 8.62 3.70
CA ASN A 184 18.71 7.71 4.84
C ASN A 184 17.84 6.46 4.63
N LEU A 185 16.96 6.47 3.63
CA LEU A 185 16.12 5.33 3.29
C LEU A 185 16.97 4.25 2.62
N LYS A 186 17.01 3.06 3.24
CA LYS A 186 17.67 1.87 2.70
C LYS A 186 16.63 0.77 2.55
N ILE A 187 16.42 0.33 1.32
CA ILE A 187 15.45 -0.72 0.98
C ILE A 187 16.24 -1.85 0.37
N ASP A 188 16.30 -3.00 1.03
CA ASP A 188 17.02 -4.20 0.56
C ASP A 188 18.48 -3.95 0.12
N GLY A 189 19.14 -2.96 0.72
CA GLY A 189 20.50 -2.56 0.39
C GLY A 189 20.62 -1.62 -0.82
N SER A 190 19.53 -1.37 -1.54
CA SER A 190 19.44 -0.36 -2.58
C SER A 190 19.50 1.05 -2.00
N VAL A 191 20.15 1.95 -2.75
CA VAL A 191 20.37 3.35 -2.36
C VAL A 191 19.59 4.28 -3.26
N PHE A 192 19.12 5.39 -2.67
CA PHE A 192 18.47 6.48 -3.39
C PHE A 192 19.40 7.05 -4.48
N ILE A 193 18.89 7.20 -5.70
CA ILE A 193 19.58 7.86 -6.83
C ILE A 193 19.06 9.29 -6.99
N LYS A 194 17.77 9.44 -7.28
CA LYS A 194 17.16 10.74 -7.61
C LYS A 194 15.65 10.73 -7.39
N ALA A 195 15.08 11.94 -7.22
CA ALA A 195 13.64 12.14 -7.33
C ALA A 195 13.26 12.22 -8.82
N LEU A 196 12.14 11.61 -9.18
CA LEU A 196 11.64 11.59 -10.56
C LEU A 196 10.64 12.70 -10.79
N PHE A 197 9.58 12.72 -9.99
CA PHE A 197 8.51 13.70 -10.06
C PHE A 197 7.76 13.75 -8.72
N GLU A 198 6.93 14.78 -8.55
CA GLU A 198 5.97 14.88 -7.46
C GLU A 198 4.59 15.28 -7.98
N PHE A 199 3.55 14.88 -7.26
CA PHE A 199 2.18 15.19 -7.63
C PHE A 199 1.23 15.19 -6.44
N ASP A 200 0.09 15.85 -6.63
CA ASP A 200 -1.09 15.75 -5.78
C ASP A 200 -2.36 15.85 -6.66
N ASP A 201 -3.53 16.05 -6.06
CA ASP A 201 -4.80 16.22 -6.79
C ASP A 201 -4.81 17.39 -7.80
N LYS A 202 -3.88 18.36 -7.68
CA LYS A 202 -3.89 19.64 -8.40
C LYS A 202 -2.60 19.96 -9.14
N ASN A 203 -1.46 19.48 -8.69
CA ASN A 203 -0.14 19.83 -9.18
C ASN A 203 0.62 18.59 -9.63
N TYR A 204 1.54 18.79 -10.57
CA TYR A 204 2.51 17.79 -11.01
C TYR A 204 3.78 18.55 -11.36
N GLU A 205 4.92 18.07 -10.88
CA GLU A 205 6.25 18.63 -11.15
C GLU A 205 7.20 17.50 -11.55
N ASP A 206 7.87 17.67 -12.68
CA ASP A 206 8.86 16.74 -13.22
C ASP A 206 10.27 17.24 -12.93
N PHE A 207 11.11 16.40 -12.33
CA PHE A 207 12.50 16.75 -11.99
C PHE A 207 13.52 16.25 -13.03
N GLN A 208 13.07 15.61 -14.11
CA GLN A 208 13.94 15.05 -15.14
C GLN A 208 14.29 16.02 -16.29
N GLN A 209 13.85 17.28 -16.22
CA GLN A 209 14.12 18.31 -17.24
C GLN A 209 15.50 18.94 -17.11
#